data_AF-A0A1X0P4Q7-F1
#
_entry.id   AF-A0A1X0P4Q7-F1
#
_cell.length_a   1.000
_cell.length_b   1.000
_cell.length_c   1.000
_cell.angle_alpha   90.00
_cell.angle_beta   90.00
_cell.angle_gamma   90.00
#
_symmetry.space_group_name_H-M   'P 1'
#
loop_
_entity.id
_entity.type
_entity.pdbx_description
1 polymer ?
#
loop_
_entity_poly.entity_id
_entity_poly.type
_entity_poly.pdbx_seq_one_letter_code
_entity_poly.pdbx_strand_id
1 'polypeptide(L)'
;MAKMFVQLRGVVYLLVLVQCCVFFVHAQEEQTDPSGGEFGIAERKLQMWAAQSADLLADGRSCLSVWEKELNECNETYGRAKSVLEEAGDLDGKIEEIEKKTDTLNSTSPANGEELDLLQKLLGEAKETVRKTHDAVDKTVSAIRKTRTARQFCEVTLGNVDDVLKQLHSAQTYYSHTLEEYKRTFETEDRIQLNKNSSKTYKELDMVRANLTWLVVRTRFVVGDADAKVDAVKKTMNGAKMKLGRIDVAIANLLQKRQESPDKNKIEVIKSEVEVVRDAARTDTMNTIVSIMREEDPRDEDRKVIKDITEKLKKERGANLLSIQQARKAEEERLAEEKRQAEKQKKEQEDRAKEEAKRIEEEKKRKAEEEKARQAAEKVAEEEAKRVVAEKAKEAAESAREEQARQAAEKAKKKKDGAVSPALMHIPLILLVLLLCVLGSTLVC
;
A
#
# COMPACT_ATOMS: atom_id res chain seq x y z
N MET A 1 48.00 -14.89 32.26
CA MET A 1 47.22 -14.38 31.12
C MET A 1 47.08 -15.34 29.93
N ALA A 2 47.89 -16.40 29.79
CA ALA A 2 47.78 -17.33 28.65
C ALA A 2 46.64 -18.39 28.73
N LYS A 3 46.01 -18.61 29.90
CA LYS A 3 44.97 -19.64 30.06
C LYS A 3 43.56 -19.21 29.61
N MET A 4 43.25 -17.91 29.60
CA MET A 4 41.95 -17.41 29.12
C MET A 4 41.81 -17.50 27.59
N PHE A 5 42.93 -17.47 26.86
CA PHE A 5 42.92 -17.53 25.38
C PHE A 5 42.60 -18.93 24.83
N VAL A 6 42.83 -19.98 25.62
CA VAL A 6 42.55 -21.37 25.22
C VAL A 6 41.05 -21.69 25.33
N GLN A 7 40.36 -21.12 26.31
CA GLN A 7 38.91 -21.33 26.49
C GLN A 7 38.08 -20.64 25.39
N LEU A 8 38.51 -19.47 24.90
CA LEU A 8 37.83 -18.75 23.82
C LEU A 8 37.93 -19.49 22.46
N ARG A 9 39.05 -20.17 22.19
CA ARG A 9 39.21 -20.92 20.93
C ARG A 9 38.26 -22.12 20.85
N GLY A 10 37.99 -22.80 21.96
CA GLY A 10 37.05 -23.94 21.98
C GLY A 10 35.61 -23.56 21.63
N VAL A 11 35.16 -22.38 22.07
CA VAL A 11 33.80 -21.88 21.79
C VAL A 11 33.62 -21.52 20.32
N VAL A 12 34.67 -20.97 19.68
CA VAL A 12 34.62 -20.64 18.24
C VAL A 12 34.50 -21.89 17.38
N TYR A 13 35.25 -22.97 17.69
CA TYR A 13 35.11 -24.24 16.95
C TYR A 13 33.73 -24.87 17.12
N LEU A 14 33.14 -24.78 18.32
CA LEU A 14 31.80 -25.27 18.60
C LEU A 14 30.73 -24.46 17.85
N LEU A 15 30.87 -23.13 17.78
CA LEU A 15 29.98 -22.29 16.97
C LEU A 15 30.10 -22.60 15.48
N VAL A 16 31.31 -22.78 14.95
CA VAL A 16 31.51 -23.16 13.54
C VAL A 16 30.94 -24.56 13.26
N LEU A 17 31.11 -25.53 14.15
CA LEU A 17 30.52 -26.87 14.01
C LEU A 17 28.99 -26.83 14.09
N VAL A 18 28.41 -26.07 15.01
CA VAL A 18 26.95 -25.89 15.10
C VAL A 18 26.42 -25.22 13.84
N GLN A 19 27.12 -24.20 13.32
CA GLN A 19 26.75 -23.52 12.09
C GLN A 19 26.85 -24.46 10.88
N CYS A 20 27.91 -25.27 10.77
CA CYS A 20 28.01 -26.34 9.77
C CYS A 20 26.92 -27.41 9.91
N CYS A 21 26.55 -27.81 11.13
CA CYS A 21 25.48 -28.78 11.38
C CYS A 21 24.10 -28.22 11.02
N VAL A 22 23.84 -26.93 11.27
CA VAL A 22 22.59 -26.27 10.85
C VAL A 22 22.49 -26.21 9.33
N PHE A 23 23.60 -25.97 8.63
CA PHE A 23 23.65 -26.03 7.16
C PHE A 23 23.50 -27.46 6.61
N PHE A 24 24.04 -28.48 7.28
CA PHE A 24 23.94 -29.87 6.83
C PHE A 24 22.53 -30.47 7.03
N VAL A 25 21.82 -30.06 8.08
CA VAL A 25 20.43 -30.52 8.35
C VAL A 25 19.42 -29.90 7.38
N HIS A 26 19.71 -28.76 6.74
CA HIS A 26 18.87 -28.19 5.68
C HIS A 26 19.00 -28.92 4.33
N ALA A 27 19.96 -29.83 4.16
CA ALA A 27 20.19 -30.55 2.89
C ALA A 27 19.49 -31.91 2.82
N GLN A 28 18.79 -32.35 3.87
CA GLN A 28 18.32 -33.73 3.98
C GLN A 28 16.83 -33.84 4.28
N GLU A 29 15.98 -33.25 3.44
CA GLU A 29 14.65 -33.82 3.13
C GLU A 29 14.07 -33.18 1.86
N GLU A 30 14.79 -33.24 0.74
CA GLU A 30 14.11 -33.32 -0.56
C GLU A 30 13.46 -34.71 -0.65
N GLN A 31 12.38 -34.92 0.11
CA GLN A 31 11.36 -35.85 -0.34
C GLN A 31 10.88 -35.28 -1.68
N THR A 32 11.42 -35.82 -2.77
CA THR A 32 10.85 -35.71 -4.09
C THR A 32 9.43 -36.23 -4.00
N ASP A 33 8.50 -35.36 -3.66
CA ASP A 33 7.08 -35.58 -3.93
C ASP A 33 7.02 -35.84 -5.45
N PRO A 34 6.70 -37.07 -5.87
CA PRO A 34 6.78 -37.47 -7.27
C PRO A 34 5.81 -36.69 -8.18
N SER A 35 5.02 -35.78 -7.60
CA SER A 35 4.06 -34.92 -8.28
C SER A 35 4.51 -33.46 -8.47
N GLY A 36 5.58 -33.01 -7.81
CA GLY A 36 5.92 -31.58 -7.68
C GLY A 36 7.24 -31.17 -8.32
N GLY A 37 7.41 -31.42 -9.63
CA GLY A 37 8.62 -31.09 -10.43
C GLY A 37 9.04 -29.60 -10.38
N GLU A 38 9.75 -29.11 -11.40
CA GLU A 38 10.28 -27.73 -11.40
C GLU A 38 9.22 -26.66 -11.07
N PHE A 39 7.97 -26.88 -11.50
CA PHE A 39 6.83 -26.04 -11.15
C PHE A 39 6.54 -25.98 -9.64
N GLY A 40 6.57 -27.12 -8.93
CA GLY A 40 6.33 -27.15 -7.48
C GLY A 40 7.39 -26.39 -6.71
N ILE A 41 8.65 -26.40 -7.21
CA ILE A 41 9.74 -25.58 -6.65
C ILE A 41 9.45 -24.09 -6.87
N ALA A 42 9.01 -23.70 -8.06
CA ALA A 42 8.66 -22.32 -8.37
C ALA A 42 7.50 -21.81 -7.49
N GLU A 43 6.46 -22.62 -7.33
CA GLU A 43 5.29 -22.34 -6.49
C GLU A 43 5.68 -22.13 -5.03
N ARG A 44 6.46 -23.04 -4.44
CA ARG A 44 6.96 -22.91 -3.05
C ARG A 44 7.81 -21.67 -2.85
N LYS A 45 8.71 -21.36 -3.80
CA LYS A 45 9.53 -20.14 -3.75
C LYS A 45 8.66 -18.88 -3.77
N LEU A 46 7.68 -18.83 -4.66
CA LEU A 46 6.77 -17.67 -4.75
C LEU A 46 5.95 -17.51 -3.47
N GLN A 47 5.41 -18.60 -2.92
CA GLN A 47 4.66 -18.57 -1.66
C GLN A 47 5.52 -18.08 -0.48
N MET A 48 6.74 -18.59 -0.35
CA MET A 48 7.68 -18.18 0.70
C MET A 48 7.96 -16.67 0.65
N TRP A 49 8.34 -16.15 -0.53
CA TRP A 49 8.63 -14.71 -0.68
C TRP A 49 7.38 -13.85 -0.55
N ALA A 50 6.21 -14.31 -1.01
CA ALA A 50 4.94 -13.61 -0.81
C ALA A 50 4.54 -13.53 0.68
N ALA A 51 4.84 -14.57 1.47
CA ALA A 51 4.62 -14.55 2.91
C ALA A 51 5.55 -13.55 3.61
N GLN A 52 6.86 -13.63 3.33
CA GLN A 52 7.86 -12.73 3.89
C GLN A 52 7.62 -11.26 3.51
N SER A 53 7.14 -11.01 2.29
CA SER A 53 6.79 -9.66 1.83
C SER A 53 5.65 -9.04 2.63
N ALA A 54 4.74 -9.86 3.19
CA ALA A 54 3.63 -9.38 4.01
C ALA A 54 4.10 -8.79 5.33
N ASP A 55 5.04 -9.48 5.99
CA ASP A 55 5.62 -9.03 7.25
C ASP A 55 6.44 -7.76 7.04
N LEU A 56 7.25 -7.72 5.97
CA LEU A 56 8.01 -6.53 5.61
C LEU A 56 7.14 -5.36 5.15
N LEU A 57 5.97 -5.62 4.58
CA LEU A 57 5.02 -4.55 4.27
C LEU A 57 4.50 -3.90 5.55
N ALA A 58 4.23 -4.68 6.60
CA ALA A 58 3.86 -4.15 7.92
C ALA A 58 5.02 -3.32 8.52
N ASP A 59 6.24 -3.86 8.49
CA ASP A 59 7.43 -3.17 9.01
C ASP A 59 7.73 -1.87 8.24
N GLY A 60 7.68 -1.91 6.91
CA GLY A 60 7.92 -0.76 6.05
C GLY A 60 6.86 0.34 6.20
N ARG A 61 5.58 0.00 6.31
CA ARG A 61 4.50 0.97 6.61
C ARG A 61 4.66 1.61 7.98
N SER A 62 5.10 0.83 8.97
CA SER A 62 5.33 1.32 10.34
C SER A 62 6.51 2.28 10.39
N CYS A 63 7.60 1.92 9.71
CA CYS A 63 8.75 2.78 9.50
C CYS A 63 8.35 4.09 8.82
N LEU A 64 7.55 4.02 7.75
CA LEU A 64 7.07 5.19 7.03
C LEU A 64 6.27 6.14 7.95
N SER A 65 5.28 5.60 8.67
CA SER A 65 4.43 6.35 9.62
C SER A 65 5.25 7.04 10.71
N VAL A 66 6.11 6.29 11.40
CA VAL A 66 6.93 6.84 12.49
C VAL A 66 7.93 7.86 11.96
N TRP A 67 8.64 7.57 10.87
CA TRP A 67 9.64 8.48 10.33
C TRP A 67 9.04 9.77 9.79
N GLU A 68 7.92 9.71 9.06
CA GLU A 68 7.21 10.92 8.60
C GLU A 68 6.79 11.81 9.78
N LYS A 69 6.27 11.20 10.84
CA LYS A 69 5.86 11.93 12.03
C LYS A 69 7.04 12.65 12.68
N GLU A 70 8.13 11.95 12.98
CA GLU A 70 9.30 12.57 13.62
C GLU A 70 9.93 13.64 12.72
N LEU A 71 9.96 13.42 11.40
CA LEU A 71 10.45 14.38 10.43
C LEU A 71 9.58 15.65 10.39
N ASN A 72 8.25 15.52 10.45
CA ASN A 72 7.34 16.66 10.51
C ASN A 72 7.49 17.42 11.84
N GLU A 73 7.60 16.72 12.97
CA GLU A 73 7.89 17.35 14.27
C GLU A 73 9.23 18.11 14.22
N CYS A 74 10.26 17.55 13.58
CA CYS A 74 11.53 18.23 13.34
C CYS A 74 11.36 19.48 12.48
N ASN A 75 10.59 19.40 11.41
CA ASN A 75 10.32 20.55 10.53
C ASN A 75 9.53 21.68 11.25
N GLU A 76 8.61 21.32 12.15
CA GLU A 76 7.90 22.29 12.99
C GLU A 76 8.82 22.94 14.03
N THR A 77 9.68 22.15 14.69
CA THR A 77 10.70 22.71 15.60
C THR A 77 11.71 23.58 14.87
N TYR A 78 12.04 23.24 13.63
CA TYR A 78 12.88 24.05 12.76
C TYR A 78 12.30 25.45 12.52
N GLY A 79 10.99 25.56 12.24
CA GLY A 79 10.33 26.85 12.09
C GLY A 79 10.48 27.74 13.34
N ARG A 80 10.45 27.13 14.53
CA ARG A 80 10.70 27.81 15.81
C ARG A 80 12.18 28.20 15.97
N ALA A 81 13.12 27.33 15.62
CA ALA A 81 14.55 27.62 15.66
C ALA A 81 14.92 28.81 14.77
N LYS A 82 14.24 28.98 13.63
CA LYS A 82 14.42 30.15 12.76
C LYS A 82 14.00 31.45 13.46
N SER A 83 12.82 31.49 14.08
CA SER A 83 12.37 32.64 14.88
C SER A 83 13.36 32.96 16.00
N VAL A 84 13.89 31.92 16.65
CA VAL A 84 14.88 32.06 17.71
C VAL A 84 16.23 32.58 17.21
N LEU A 85 16.63 32.27 15.98
CA LEU A 85 17.84 32.86 15.39
C LEU A 85 17.70 34.37 15.22
N GLU A 86 16.50 34.85 14.84
CA GLU A 86 16.20 36.28 14.77
C GLU A 86 16.24 36.91 16.17
N GLU A 87 15.59 36.28 17.16
CA GLU A 87 15.65 36.73 18.58
C GLU A 87 17.08 36.71 19.15
N ALA A 88 17.92 35.74 18.77
CA ALA A 88 19.32 35.69 19.17
C ALA A 88 20.14 36.84 18.55
N GLY A 89 19.77 37.30 17.35
CA GLY A 89 20.33 38.52 16.76
C GLY A 89 19.97 39.76 17.57
N ASP A 90 18.71 39.86 18.02
CA ASP A 90 18.27 40.95 18.90
C ASP A 90 18.99 40.93 20.24
N LEU A 91 19.24 39.72 20.79
CA LEU A 91 20.04 39.56 22.01
C LEU A 91 21.45 40.15 21.86
N ASP A 92 22.11 39.90 20.72
CA ASP A 92 23.45 40.44 20.48
C ASP A 92 23.44 41.98 20.47
N GLY A 93 22.42 42.58 19.84
CA GLY A 93 22.20 44.03 19.86
C GLY A 93 21.94 44.59 21.26
N LYS A 94 21.12 43.91 22.08
CA LYS A 94 20.86 44.28 23.48
C LYS A 94 22.13 44.22 24.31
N ILE A 95 22.96 43.18 24.13
CA ILE A 95 24.21 43.04 24.87
C ILE A 95 25.22 44.13 24.46
N GLU A 96 25.26 44.53 23.19
CA GLU A 96 26.06 45.70 22.78
C GLU A 96 25.58 47.00 23.43
N GLU A 97 24.27 47.18 23.61
CA GLU A 97 23.74 48.35 24.33
C GLU A 97 24.12 48.31 25.82
N ILE A 98 24.04 47.14 26.46
CA ILE A 98 24.49 46.93 27.85
C ILE A 98 25.98 47.27 27.97
N GLU A 99 26.81 46.82 27.02
CA GLU A 99 28.25 47.08 26.99
C GLU A 99 28.53 48.60 26.92
N LYS A 100 27.92 49.30 25.96
CA LYS A 100 28.05 50.76 25.81
C LYS A 100 27.61 51.54 27.06
N LYS A 101 26.50 51.15 27.69
CA LYS A 101 26.02 51.78 28.93
C LYS A 101 26.98 51.53 30.10
N THR A 102 27.51 50.32 30.20
CA THR A 102 28.50 49.96 31.23
C THR A 102 29.80 50.75 31.08
N ASP A 103 30.25 50.98 29.84
CA ASP A 103 31.43 51.81 29.55
C ASP A 103 31.20 53.29 29.87
N THR A 104 29.99 53.79 29.56
CA THR A 104 29.57 55.16 29.89
C THR A 104 29.61 55.36 31.41
N LEU A 105 28.98 54.47 32.19
CA LEU A 105 28.98 54.47 33.66
C LEU A 105 30.39 54.44 34.27
N ASN A 106 31.34 53.79 33.59
CA ASN A 106 32.75 53.72 34.01
C ASN A 106 33.51 55.02 33.78
N SER A 107 33.03 55.86 32.86
CA SER A 107 33.67 57.11 32.43
C SER A 107 33.06 58.34 33.09
N THR A 108 31.76 58.32 33.41
CA THR A 108 31.05 59.44 34.04
C THR A 108 31.02 59.31 35.58
N SER A 109 31.37 60.41 36.25
CA SER A 109 31.20 60.59 37.70
C SER A 109 30.39 61.86 37.95
N PRO A 110 29.26 61.81 38.68
CA PRO A 110 28.61 60.64 39.29
C PRO A 110 27.73 59.84 38.31
N ALA A 111 27.43 58.57 38.62
CA ALA A 111 26.45 57.79 37.82
C ALA A 111 25.04 58.26 38.16
N ASN A 112 24.18 58.33 37.15
CA ASN A 112 22.77 58.55 37.36
C ASN A 112 22.11 57.22 37.74
N GLY A 113 21.34 57.18 38.82
CA GLY A 113 20.57 55.99 39.23
C GLY A 113 19.64 55.48 38.11
N GLU A 114 19.17 56.37 37.24
CA GLU A 114 18.37 56.04 36.05
C GLU A 114 19.12 55.16 35.03
N GLU A 115 20.44 55.35 34.89
CA GLU A 115 21.25 54.52 33.98
C GLU A 115 21.41 53.09 34.51
N LEU A 116 21.51 52.92 35.84
CA LEU A 116 21.55 51.61 36.48
C LEU A 116 20.20 50.88 36.35
N ASP A 117 19.09 51.59 36.52
CA ASP A 117 17.75 51.01 36.38
C ASP A 117 17.50 50.56 34.92
N LEU A 118 17.98 51.35 33.95
CA LEU A 118 17.92 50.97 32.53
C LEU A 118 18.82 49.78 32.20
N LEU A 119 20.03 49.71 32.78
CA LEU A 119 20.92 48.56 32.63
C LEU A 119 20.29 47.28 33.18
N GLN A 120 19.66 47.35 34.35
CA GLN A 120 18.94 46.24 34.95
C GLN A 120 17.76 45.78 34.07
N LYS A 121 16.99 46.72 33.52
CA LYS A 121 15.91 46.40 32.57
C LYS A 121 16.43 45.64 31.35
N LEU A 122 17.51 46.10 30.73
CA LEU A 122 18.12 45.43 29.57
C LEU A 122 18.62 44.02 29.91
N LEU A 123 19.17 43.82 31.11
CA LEU A 123 19.59 42.50 31.58
C LEU A 123 18.41 41.55 31.79
N GLY A 124 17.30 42.05 32.35
CA GLY A 124 16.05 41.28 32.47
C GLY A 124 15.54 40.81 31.10
N GLU A 125 15.56 41.69 30.10
CA GLU A 125 15.18 41.33 28.72
C GLU A 125 16.14 40.34 28.07
N ALA A 126 17.45 40.53 28.26
CA ALA A 126 18.48 39.62 27.76
C ALA A 126 18.32 38.22 28.38
N LYS A 127 18.07 38.13 29.69
CA LYS A 127 17.82 36.89 30.42
C LYS A 127 16.65 36.09 29.83
N GLU A 128 15.53 36.76 29.59
CA GLU A 128 14.34 36.11 29.03
C GLU A 128 14.58 35.63 27.59
N THR A 129 15.31 36.42 26.80
CA THR A 129 15.66 36.07 25.41
C THR A 129 16.58 34.85 25.37
N VAL A 130 17.60 34.80 26.24
CA VAL A 130 18.49 33.63 26.41
C VAL A 130 17.69 32.38 26.78
N ARG A 131 16.76 32.49 27.72
CA ARG A 131 15.93 31.36 28.19
C ARG A 131 15.05 30.80 27.07
N LYS A 132 14.38 31.66 26.31
CA LYS A 132 13.56 31.25 25.14
C LYS A 132 14.42 30.59 24.07
N THR A 133 15.59 31.18 23.81
CA THR A 133 16.55 30.66 22.83
C THR A 133 17.00 29.25 23.20
N HIS A 134 17.33 29.04 24.47
CA HIS A 134 17.76 27.75 25.00
C HIS A 134 16.66 26.67 24.85
N ASP A 135 15.44 26.94 25.31
CA ASP A 135 14.32 25.99 25.22
C ASP A 135 13.99 25.61 23.75
N ALA A 136 14.06 26.57 22.84
CA ALA A 136 13.84 26.30 21.42
C ALA A 136 14.95 25.46 20.79
N VAL A 137 16.22 25.73 21.12
CA VAL A 137 17.35 24.92 20.67
C VAL A 137 17.24 23.50 21.20
N ASP A 138 16.95 23.32 22.49
CA ASP A 138 16.82 21.98 23.10
C ASP A 138 15.70 21.16 22.46
N LYS A 139 14.54 21.77 22.20
CA LYS A 139 13.44 21.12 21.47
C LYS A 139 13.84 20.71 20.06
N THR A 140 14.54 21.58 19.35
CA THR A 140 14.98 21.33 17.97
C THR A 140 16.03 20.20 17.94
N VAL A 141 16.99 20.22 18.85
CA VAL A 141 18.00 19.16 19.00
C VAL A 141 17.35 17.83 19.33
N SER A 142 16.38 17.82 20.24
CA SER A 142 15.63 16.61 20.59
C SER A 142 14.89 16.03 19.37
N ALA A 143 14.24 16.88 18.56
CA ALA A 143 13.54 16.44 17.34
C ALA A 143 14.50 15.94 16.25
N ILE A 144 15.65 16.61 16.07
CA ILE A 144 16.73 16.14 15.18
C ILE A 144 17.19 14.74 15.60
N ARG A 145 17.45 14.52 16.89
CA ARG A 145 17.86 13.20 17.42
C ARG A 145 16.83 12.13 17.11
N LYS A 146 15.56 12.35 17.48
CA LYS A 146 14.48 11.38 17.22
C LYS A 146 14.35 11.05 15.73
N THR A 147 14.44 12.06 14.87
CA THR A 147 14.38 11.89 13.41
C THR A 147 15.55 11.06 12.88
N ARG A 148 16.78 11.32 13.35
CA ARG A 148 17.96 10.52 12.99
C ARG A 148 17.84 9.08 13.48
N THR A 149 17.38 8.87 14.71
CA THR A 149 17.15 7.52 15.25
C THR A 149 16.08 6.77 14.47
N ALA A 150 14.94 7.42 14.17
CA ALA A 150 13.90 6.84 13.32
C ALA A 150 14.47 6.45 11.95
N ARG A 151 15.22 7.35 11.30
CA ARG A 151 15.92 7.07 10.05
C ARG A 151 16.81 5.83 10.13
N GLN A 152 17.67 5.71 11.14
CA GLN A 152 18.57 4.56 11.30
C GLN A 152 17.80 3.23 11.36
N PHE A 153 16.74 3.15 12.16
CA PHE A 153 15.89 1.97 12.21
C PHE A 153 15.22 1.68 10.86
N CYS A 154 14.72 2.73 10.21
CA CYS A 154 14.00 2.60 8.94
C CYS A 154 14.91 2.26 7.75
N GLU A 155 16.19 2.65 7.78
CA GLU A 155 17.17 2.29 6.74
C GLU A 155 17.46 0.79 6.74
N VAL A 156 17.48 0.13 7.90
CA VAL A 156 17.57 -1.34 7.99
C VAL A 156 16.35 -1.98 7.34
N THR A 157 15.15 -1.47 7.63
CA THR A 157 13.91 -1.94 7.00
C THR A 157 13.91 -1.71 5.49
N LEU A 158 14.40 -0.56 5.03
CA LEU A 158 14.54 -0.26 3.59
C LEU A 158 15.45 -1.27 2.90
N GLY A 159 16.61 -1.60 3.49
CA GLY A 159 17.49 -2.64 2.95
C GLY A 159 16.82 -4.01 2.85
N ASN A 160 16.09 -4.41 3.89
CA ASN A 160 15.34 -5.67 3.89
C ASN A 160 14.22 -5.68 2.83
N VAL A 161 13.51 -4.56 2.68
CA VAL A 161 12.47 -4.37 1.66
C VAL A 161 13.07 -4.49 0.25
N ASP A 162 14.22 -3.86 0.00
CA ASP A 162 14.94 -3.95 -1.28
C ASP A 162 15.32 -5.37 -1.65
N ASP A 163 15.87 -6.11 -0.69
CA ASP A 163 16.31 -7.48 -0.92
C ASP A 163 15.12 -8.40 -1.18
N VAL A 164 14.03 -8.28 -0.41
CA VAL A 164 12.82 -9.08 -0.65
C VAL A 164 12.12 -8.70 -1.95
N LEU A 165 12.12 -7.44 -2.36
CA LEU A 165 11.59 -7.03 -3.68
C LEU A 165 12.35 -7.72 -4.82
N LYS A 166 13.70 -7.76 -4.77
CA LYS A 166 14.51 -8.45 -5.79
C LYS A 166 14.20 -9.94 -5.82
N GLN A 167 14.12 -10.59 -4.65
CA GLN A 167 13.85 -12.01 -4.56
C GLN A 167 12.43 -12.37 -5.00
N LEU A 168 11.43 -11.56 -4.61
CA LEU A 168 10.05 -11.72 -5.03
C LEU A 168 9.91 -11.56 -6.55
N HIS A 169 10.56 -10.55 -7.15
CA HIS A 169 10.56 -10.35 -8.59
C HIS A 169 11.18 -11.53 -9.35
N SER A 170 12.32 -12.04 -8.85
CA SER A 170 12.97 -13.23 -9.39
C SER A 170 12.05 -14.46 -9.31
N ALA A 171 11.40 -14.67 -8.16
CA ALA A 171 10.46 -15.77 -7.95
C ALA A 171 9.21 -15.66 -8.86
N GLN A 172 8.67 -14.45 -9.05
CA GLN A 172 7.57 -14.18 -9.98
C GLN A 172 7.94 -14.48 -11.42
N THR A 173 9.13 -14.07 -11.84
CA THR A 173 9.65 -14.30 -13.20
C THR A 173 9.83 -15.80 -13.44
N TYR A 174 10.47 -16.50 -12.50
CA TYR A 174 10.65 -17.96 -12.57
C TYR A 174 9.29 -18.68 -12.61
N TYR A 175 8.38 -18.35 -11.69
CA TYR A 175 7.04 -18.92 -11.64
C TYR A 175 6.25 -18.71 -12.94
N SER A 176 6.30 -17.50 -13.51
CA SER A 176 5.58 -17.18 -14.74
C SER A 176 6.14 -17.97 -15.93
N HIS A 177 7.46 -18.06 -16.06
CA HIS A 177 8.11 -18.86 -17.11
C HIS A 177 7.72 -20.33 -17.00
N THR A 178 7.81 -20.92 -15.81
CA THR A 178 7.44 -22.32 -15.59
C THR A 178 5.94 -22.55 -15.82
N LEU A 179 5.07 -21.59 -15.47
CA LEU A 179 3.64 -21.68 -15.75
C LEU A 179 3.34 -21.65 -17.26
N GLU A 180 4.05 -20.84 -18.04
CA GLU A 180 3.91 -20.80 -19.50
C GLU A 180 4.34 -22.10 -20.18
N GLU A 181 5.43 -22.70 -19.71
CA GLU A 181 5.93 -23.99 -20.22
C GLU A 181 4.93 -25.13 -19.99
N TYR A 182 4.26 -25.13 -18.83
CA TYR A 182 3.35 -26.21 -18.42
C TYR A 182 1.85 -25.84 -18.46
N LYS A 183 1.50 -24.78 -19.19
CA LYS A 183 0.20 -24.08 -19.13
C LYS A 183 -1.05 -24.97 -19.22
N ARG A 184 -1.00 -26.07 -19.98
CA ARG A 184 -2.16 -26.95 -20.20
C ARG A 184 -2.48 -27.89 -19.04
N THR A 185 -1.54 -28.13 -18.11
CA THR A 185 -1.68 -29.19 -17.10
C THR A 185 -1.78 -28.65 -15.67
N PHE A 186 -1.32 -27.41 -15.42
CA PHE A 186 -1.08 -26.92 -14.06
C PHE A 186 -1.78 -25.60 -13.74
N GLU A 187 -2.54 -25.02 -14.67
CA GLU A 187 -3.32 -23.80 -14.43
C GLU A 187 -4.52 -24.11 -13.53
N THR A 188 -4.40 -23.78 -12.25
CA THR A 188 -5.49 -23.85 -11.27
C THR A 188 -5.85 -22.44 -10.80
N GLU A 189 -7.09 -22.25 -10.37
CA GLU A 189 -7.56 -20.95 -9.86
C GLU A 189 -6.68 -20.43 -8.71
N ASP A 190 -6.28 -21.32 -7.80
CA ASP A 190 -5.45 -20.94 -6.64
C ASP A 190 -4.05 -20.47 -7.05
N ARG A 191 -3.51 -21.00 -8.16
CA ARG A 191 -2.22 -20.61 -8.75
C ARG A 191 -2.27 -19.26 -9.45
N ILE A 192 -3.34 -19.02 -10.21
CA ILE A 192 -3.63 -17.70 -10.78
C ILE A 192 -3.74 -16.67 -9.66
N GLN A 193 -4.47 -17.01 -8.60
CA GLN A 193 -4.66 -16.13 -7.45
C GLN A 193 -3.36 -15.89 -6.68
N LEU A 194 -2.50 -16.90 -6.51
CA LEU A 194 -1.16 -16.74 -5.92
C LEU A 194 -0.33 -15.73 -6.71
N ASN A 195 -0.27 -15.85 -8.04
CA ASN A 195 0.48 -14.93 -8.89
C ASN A 195 -0.06 -13.49 -8.77
N LYS A 196 -1.39 -13.34 -8.83
CA LYS A 196 -2.10 -12.05 -8.66
C LYS A 196 -1.81 -11.41 -7.30
N ASN A 197 -1.90 -12.18 -6.22
CA ASN A 197 -1.63 -11.72 -4.85
C ASN A 197 -0.16 -11.32 -4.67
N SER A 198 0.77 -12.11 -5.23
CA SER A 198 2.19 -11.78 -5.20
C SER A 198 2.48 -10.47 -5.93
N SER A 199 1.86 -10.26 -7.11
CA SER A 199 2.02 -9.05 -7.93
C SER A 199 1.47 -7.81 -7.23
N LYS A 200 0.32 -7.94 -6.56
CA LYS A 200 -0.25 -6.89 -5.71
C LYS A 200 0.70 -6.54 -4.57
N THR A 201 1.19 -7.55 -3.84
CA THR A 201 2.13 -7.37 -2.73
C THR A 201 3.43 -6.70 -3.18
N TYR A 202 3.98 -7.11 -4.33
CA TYR A 202 5.16 -6.49 -4.93
C TYR A 202 4.95 -4.99 -5.15
N LYS A 203 3.83 -4.59 -5.76
CA LYS A 203 3.52 -3.17 -6.02
C LYS A 203 3.38 -2.35 -4.73
N GLU A 204 2.71 -2.91 -3.72
CA GLU A 204 2.56 -2.24 -2.43
C GLU A 204 3.93 -2.07 -1.74
N LEU A 205 4.78 -3.10 -1.80
CA LEU A 205 6.12 -3.07 -1.21
C LEU A 205 7.06 -2.12 -1.97
N ASP A 206 6.98 -2.07 -3.30
CA ASP A 206 7.73 -1.14 -4.15
C ASP A 206 7.35 0.34 -3.87
N MET A 207 6.06 0.59 -3.62
CA MET A 207 5.60 1.92 -3.18
C MET A 207 6.17 2.30 -1.82
N VAL A 208 6.19 1.35 -0.87
CA VAL A 208 6.81 1.57 0.45
C VAL A 208 8.31 1.85 0.31
N ARG A 209 9.03 1.09 -0.54
CA ARG A 209 10.45 1.37 -0.87
C ARG A 209 10.63 2.80 -1.38
N ALA A 210 9.83 3.19 -2.37
CA ALA A 210 9.93 4.50 -2.99
C ALA A 210 9.71 5.63 -1.97
N ASN A 211 8.70 5.51 -1.12
CA ASN A 211 8.40 6.49 -0.08
C ASN A 211 9.51 6.57 0.99
N LEU A 212 10.02 5.43 1.46
CA LEU A 212 11.15 5.40 2.39
C LEU A 212 12.41 6.04 1.78
N THR A 213 12.70 5.74 0.50
CA THR A 213 13.82 6.35 -0.24
C THR A 213 13.66 7.87 -0.33
N TRP A 214 12.45 8.35 -0.61
CA TRP A 214 12.16 9.78 -0.63
C TRP A 214 12.36 10.43 0.75
N LEU A 215 11.98 9.75 1.84
CA LEU A 215 12.21 10.25 3.20
C LEU A 215 13.69 10.32 3.57
N VAL A 216 14.54 9.42 3.08
CA VAL A 216 16.01 9.53 3.27
C VAL A 216 16.50 10.89 2.76
N VAL A 217 16.08 11.26 1.55
CA VAL A 217 16.48 12.52 0.90
C VAL A 217 15.89 13.72 1.64
N ARG A 218 14.58 13.70 1.92
CA ARG A 218 13.91 14.81 2.63
C ARG A 218 14.48 15.02 4.03
N THR A 219 14.79 13.93 4.74
CA THR A 219 15.41 13.99 6.08
C THR A 219 16.76 14.66 6.04
N ARG A 220 17.61 14.35 5.05
CA ARG A 220 18.92 15.02 4.90
C ARG A 220 18.77 16.54 4.78
N PHE A 221 17.79 17.01 4.00
CA PHE A 221 17.56 18.45 3.84
C PHE A 221 17.03 19.10 5.13
N VAL A 222 15.96 18.55 5.70
CA VAL A 222 15.32 19.13 6.90
C VAL A 222 16.26 19.12 8.09
N VAL A 223 16.90 17.98 8.37
CA VAL A 223 17.84 17.85 9.49
C VAL A 223 19.08 18.70 9.25
N GLY A 224 19.63 18.70 8.03
CA GLY A 224 20.82 19.49 7.71
C GLY A 224 20.60 21.00 7.86
N ASP A 225 19.45 21.52 7.43
CA ASP A 225 19.11 22.93 7.63
C ASP A 225 18.87 23.24 9.11
N ALA A 226 18.17 22.36 9.85
CA ALA A 226 17.97 22.51 11.28
C ALA A 226 19.29 22.52 12.08
N ASP A 227 20.23 21.63 11.75
CA ASP A 227 21.57 21.61 12.33
C ASP A 227 22.29 22.95 12.07
N ALA A 228 22.29 23.43 10.83
CA ALA A 228 22.96 24.67 10.46
C ALA A 228 22.41 25.89 11.23
N LYS A 229 21.10 25.93 11.47
CA LYS A 229 20.46 26.98 12.28
C LYS A 229 20.82 26.88 13.76
N VAL A 230 20.77 25.67 14.32
CA VAL A 230 21.19 25.43 15.72
C VAL A 230 22.66 25.84 15.91
N ASP A 231 23.53 25.55 14.95
CA ASP A 231 24.93 25.98 14.96
C ASP A 231 25.08 27.50 14.87
N ALA A 232 24.25 28.19 14.08
CA ALA A 232 24.23 29.64 13.99
C ALA A 232 23.79 30.30 15.32
N VAL A 233 22.73 29.77 15.95
CA VAL A 233 22.28 30.22 17.28
C VAL A 233 23.39 29.99 18.31
N LYS A 234 24.05 28.83 18.28
CA LYS A 234 25.18 28.52 19.16
C LYS A 234 26.33 29.52 19.00
N LYS A 235 26.70 29.89 17.78
CA LYS A 235 27.74 30.91 17.53
C LYS A 235 27.35 32.26 18.12
N THR A 236 26.09 32.66 17.92
CA THR A 236 25.54 33.93 18.44
C THR A 236 25.55 33.95 19.97
N MET A 237 25.06 32.89 20.61
CA MET A 237 25.06 32.73 22.07
C MET A 237 26.46 32.73 22.68
N ASN A 238 27.44 32.14 21.99
CA ASN A 238 28.85 32.21 22.42
C ASN A 238 29.42 33.63 22.30
N GLY A 239 29.07 34.38 21.25
CA GLY A 239 29.41 35.79 21.12
C GLY A 239 28.83 36.62 22.28
N ALA A 240 27.54 36.46 22.54
CA ALA A 240 26.82 37.06 23.67
C ALA A 240 27.51 36.76 25.02
N LYS A 241 27.86 35.49 25.28
CA LYS A 241 28.58 35.06 26.48
C LYS A 241 29.92 35.79 26.64
N MET A 242 30.70 35.93 25.56
CA MET A 242 31.99 36.63 25.61
C MET A 242 31.81 38.12 25.93
N LYS A 243 30.82 38.79 25.34
CA LYS A 243 30.48 40.19 25.65
C LYS A 243 30.04 40.35 27.11
N LEU A 244 29.16 39.48 27.61
CA LEU A 244 28.74 39.46 29.03
C LEU A 244 29.91 39.23 29.99
N GLY A 245 30.93 38.47 29.59
CA GLY A 245 32.16 38.32 30.36
C GLY A 245 32.95 39.63 30.50
N ARG A 246 32.97 40.48 29.45
CA ARG A 246 33.60 41.80 29.53
C ARG A 246 32.80 42.76 30.41
N ILE A 247 31.47 42.75 30.26
CA ILE A 247 30.54 43.55 31.07
C ILE A 247 30.71 43.23 32.57
N ASP A 248 30.86 41.97 32.93
CA ASP A 248 31.11 41.55 34.31
C ASP A 248 32.38 42.14 34.92
N VAL A 249 33.48 42.11 34.18
CA VAL A 249 34.74 42.73 34.59
C VAL A 249 34.57 44.24 34.74
N ALA A 250 33.86 44.88 33.81
CA ALA A 250 33.57 46.30 33.86
C ALA A 250 32.69 46.69 35.07
N ILE A 251 31.70 45.86 35.44
CA ILE A 251 30.87 46.07 36.64
C ILE A 251 31.67 45.81 37.92
N ALA A 252 32.56 44.82 37.94
CA ALA A 252 33.45 44.60 39.08
C ALA A 252 34.35 45.82 39.33
N ASN A 253 34.86 46.44 38.26
CA ASN A 253 35.62 47.69 38.35
C ASN A 253 34.76 48.86 38.87
N LEU A 254 33.48 48.95 38.44
CA LEU A 254 32.53 49.94 38.96
C LEU A 254 32.28 49.77 40.46
N LEU A 255 32.09 48.54 40.94
CA LEU A 255 31.92 48.23 42.36
C LEU A 255 33.13 48.68 43.18
N GLN A 256 34.35 48.42 42.68
CA GLN A 256 35.58 48.81 43.37
C GLN A 256 35.72 50.34 43.46
N LYS A 257 35.45 51.06 42.36
CA LYS A 257 35.49 52.53 42.35
C LYS A 257 34.45 53.18 43.25
N ARG A 258 33.36 52.48 43.57
CA ARG A 258 32.15 53.02 44.22
C ARG A 258 31.82 52.32 45.54
N GLN A 259 32.82 51.84 46.26
CA GLN A 259 32.64 51.06 47.47
C GLN A 259 31.82 51.78 48.57
N GLU A 260 31.81 53.12 48.56
CA GLU A 260 31.07 53.98 49.50
C GLU A 260 29.84 54.67 48.90
N SER A 261 29.47 54.35 47.66
CA SER A 261 28.32 54.97 46.99
C SER A 261 26.98 54.40 47.49
N PRO A 262 25.91 55.23 47.59
CA PRO A 262 24.57 54.74 47.90
C PRO A 262 24.04 53.73 46.86
N ASP A 263 24.58 53.73 45.64
CA ASP A 263 24.18 52.83 44.56
C ASP A 263 24.85 51.46 44.61
N LYS A 264 25.76 51.20 45.56
CA LYS A 264 26.51 49.94 45.65
C LYS A 264 25.61 48.71 45.56
N ASN A 265 24.50 48.70 46.32
CA ASN A 265 23.57 47.58 46.34
C ASN A 265 22.94 47.33 44.95
N LYS A 266 22.63 48.40 44.19
CA LYS A 266 22.10 48.25 42.82
C LYS A 266 23.15 47.64 41.89
N ILE A 267 24.41 48.09 42.00
CA ILE A 267 25.51 47.56 41.17
C ILE A 267 25.78 46.08 41.50
N GLU A 268 25.67 45.66 42.77
CA GLU A 268 25.78 44.25 43.17
C GLU A 268 24.64 43.39 42.58
N VAL A 269 23.40 43.91 42.56
CA VAL A 269 22.26 43.25 41.90
C VAL A 269 22.54 43.08 40.40
N ILE A 270 22.95 44.14 39.71
CA ILE A 270 23.28 44.09 38.27
C ILE A 270 24.40 43.08 38.00
N LYS A 271 25.44 43.04 38.84
CA LYS A 271 26.51 42.04 38.72
C LYS A 271 25.95 40.61 38.78
N SER A 272 25.11 40.33 39.78
CA SER A 272 24.48 39.02 39.93
C SER A 272 23.59 38.67 38.73
N GLU A 273 22.88 39.64 38.15
CA GLU A 273 22.07 39.42 36.96
C GLU A 273 22.94 39.12 35.72
N VAL A 274 24.05 39.84 35.53
CA VAL A 274 25.01 39.57 34.44
C VAL A 274 25.58 38.15 34.54
N GLU A 275 25.92 37.70 35.75
CA GLU A 275 26.36 36.32 35.99
C GLU A 275 25.28 35.31 35.61
N VAL A 276 24.03 35.52 36.04
CA VAL A 276 22.88 34.67 35.69
C VAL A 276 22.65 34.62 34.17
N VAL A 277 22.69 35.76 33.46
CA VAL A 277 22.51 35.77 31.99
C VAL A 277 23.67 35.08 31.30
N ARG A 278 24.91 35.28 31.77
CA ARG A 278 26.11 34.65 31.20
C ARG A 278 26.10 33.14 31.37
N ASP A 279 25.66 32.67 32.54
CA ASP A 279 25.56 31.24 32.82
C ASP A 279 24.37 30.61 32.10
N ALA A 280 23.25 31.32 31.96
CA ALA A 280 22.17 30.87 31.08
C ALA A 280 22.60 30.82 29.60
N ALA A 281 23.53 31.68 29.19
CA ALA A 281 24.16 31.64 27.88
C ALA A 281 25.28 30.58 27.77
N ARG A 282 25.68 29.92 28.87
CA ARG A 282 26.63 28.80 28.80
C ARG A 282 25.97 27.62 28.11
N THR A 283 26.60 27.24 27.02
CA THR A 283 26.17 26.19 26.12
C THR A 283 26.66 24.80 26.55
N ASP A 284 26.65 24.44 27.83
CA ASP A 284 27.02 23.05 28.19
C ASP A 284 26.03 22.06 27.55
N THR A 285 24.77 22.47 27.41
CA THR A 285 23.75 21.82 26.58
C THR A 285 24.05 21.89 25.07
N MET A 286 24.63 22.98 24.54
CA MET A 286 24.96 23.03 23.09
C MET A 286 26.30 22.39 22.72
N ASN A 287 27.21 22.16 23.68
CA ASN A 287 28.42 21.34 23.47
C ASN A 287 28.08 19.85 23.39
N THR A 288 27.01 19.44 24.07
CA THR A 288 26.38 18.13 23.89
C THR A 288 25.98 17.90 22.43
N ILE A 289 25.62 18.94 21.67
CA ILE A 289 25.20 18.83 20.25
C ILE A 289 26.34 18.33 19.34
N VAL A 290 27.56 18.81 19.55
CA VAL A 290 28.74 18.38 18.78
C VAL A 290 29.07 16.92 19.07
N SER A 291 28.83 16.44 20.30
CA SER A 291 28.97 15.03 20.65
C SER A 291 27.80 14.15 20.21
N ILE A 292 26.66 14.69 19.76
CA ILE A 292 25.62 13.88 19.08
C ILE A 292 26.10 13.46 17.69
N MET A 293 26.96 14.27 17.07
CA MET A 293 27.50 13.98 15.73
C MET A 293 28.66 12.99 15.75
N ARG A 294 29.27 12.77 16.93
CA ARG A 294 30.33 11.78 17.12
C ARG A 294 29.71 10.57 17.83
N GLU A 295 29.80 9.39 17.23
CA GLU A 295 29.27 8.11 17.75
C GLU A 295 30.00 7.66 19.03
N GLU A 296 30.04 8.49 20.06
CA GLU A 296 30.52 8.12 21.39
C GLU A 296 29.37 7.52 22.22
N ASP A 297 29.71 6.60 23.12
CA ASP A 297 28.85 5.73 23.94
C ASP A 297 27.43 6.31 24.21
N PRO A 298 26.34 5.60 23.83
CA PRO A 298 24.98 6.12 23.92
C PRO A 298 24.64 6.56 25.34
N ARG A 299 24.49 7.87 25.50
CA ARG A 299 24.07 8.50 26.76
C ARG A 299 22.68 7.99 27.14
N ASP A 300 22.32 8.11 28.42
CA ASP A 300 21.00 7.70 28.92
C ASP A 300 19.84 8.34 28.13
N GLU A 301 20.04 9.55 27.61
CA GLU A 301 19.08 10.22 26.72
C GLU A 301 18.90 9.49 25.39
N ASP A 302 19.98 9.00 24.76
CA ASP A 302 19.92 8.28 23.49
C ASP A 302 19.21 6.94 23.70
N ARG A 303 19.45 6.26 24.83
CA ARG A 303 18.70 5.05 25.21
C ARG A 303 17.20 5.32 25.35
N LYS A 304 16.83 6.47 25.92
CA LYS A 304 15.41 6.87 26.04
C LYS A 304 14.78 7.14 24.68
N VAL A 305 15.48 7.83 23.78
CA VAL A 305 15.02 8.09 22.41
C VAL A 305 14.87 6.78 21.62
N ILE A 306 15.88 5.91 21.68
CA ILE A 306 15.85 4.59 21.05
C ILE A 306 14.64 3.78 21.55
N LYS A 307 14.41 3.77 22.86
CA LYS A 307 13.27 3.07 23.46
C LYS A 307 11.94 3.65 22.98
N ASP A 308 11.79 4.98 22.95
CA ASP A 308 10.58 5.64 22.46
C ASP A 308 10.28 5.29 20.99
N ILE A 309 11.28 5.40 20.11
CA ILE A 309 11.14 5.07 18.68
C ILE A 309 10.84 3.57 18.50
N THR A 310 11.51 2.70 19.25
CA THR A 310 11.27 1.25 19.20
C THR A 310 9.84 0.90 19.59
N GLU A 311 9.30 1.50 20.66
CA GLU A 311 7.92 1.24 21.09
C GLU A 311 6.90 1.81 20.11
N LYS A 312 7.16 2.99 19.51
CA LYS A 312 6.33 3.53 18.42
C LYS A 312 6.31 2.59 17.21
N LEU A 313 7.47 2.09 16.78
CA LEU A 313 7.57 1.14 15.67
C LEU A 313 6.82 -0.16 15.95
N LYS A 314 6.97 -0.74 17.16
CA LYS A 314 6.23 -1.95 17.55
C LYS A 314 4.71 -1.72 17.53
N LYS A 315 4.25 -0.58 18.06
CA LYS A 315 2.83 -0.23 18.09
C LYS A 315 2.26 -0.10 16.67
N GLU A 316 2.91 0.68 15.81
CA GLU A 316 2.51 0.86 14.41
C GLU A 316 2.57 -0.47 13.64
N ARG A 317 3.59 -1.32 13.89
CA ARG A 317 3.71 -2.65 13.30
C ARG A 317 2.53 -3.54 13.66
N GLY A 318 2.13 -3.57 14.93
CA GLY A 318 0.96 -4.33 15.37
C GLY A 318 -0.32 -3.88 14.65
N ALA A 319 -0.54 -2.57 14.54
CA ALA A 319 -1.70 -2.01 13.84
C ALA A 319 -1.69 -2.34 12.33
N ASN A 320 -0.55 -2.17 11.66
CA ASN A 320 -0.40 -2.46 10.23
C ASN A 320 -0.54 -3.95 9.92
N LEU A 321 0.01 -4.83 10.77
CA LEU A 321 -0.11 -6.28 10.61
C LEU A 321 -1.58 -6.73 10.75
N LEU A 322 -2.30 -6.21 11.73
CA LEU A 322 -3.75 -6.48 11.89
C LEU A 322 -4.55 -6.00 10.68
N SER A 323 -4.25 -4.81 10.15
CA SER A 323 -4.91 -4.28 8.95
C SER A 323 -4.64 -5.17 7.72
N ILE A 324 -3.40 -5.62 7.52
CA ILE A 324 -3.04 -6.55 6.42
C ILE A 324 -3.78 -7.90 6.59
N GLN A 325 -3.85 -8.43 7.80
CA GLN A 325 -4.58 -9.69 8.07
C GLN A 325 -6.08 -9.55 7.84
N GLN A 326 -6.69 -8.44 8.24
CA GLN A 326 -8.10 -8.15 8.00
C GLN A 326 -8.39 -8.01 6.50
N ALA A 327 -7.53 -7.31 5.75
CA ALA A 327 -7.66 -7.18 4.31
C ALA A 327 -7.55 -8.54 3.59
N ARG A 328 -6.65 -9.42 4.06
CA ARG A 328 -6.52 -10.80 3.54
C ARG A 328 -7.77 -11.63 3.81
N LYS A 329 -8.27 -11.63 5.04
CA LYS A 329 -9.50 -12.35 5.40
C LYS A 329 -10.71 -11.86 4.59
N ALA A 330 -10.86 -10.55 4.44
CA ALA A 330 -11.95 -9.97 3.64
C ALA A 330 -11.84 -10.36 2.15
N GLU A 331 -10.63 -10.43 1.60
CA GLU A 331 -10.39 -10.89 0.23
C GLU A 331 -10.69 -12.39 0.07
N GLU A 332 -10.29 -13.22 1.04
CA GLU A 332 -10.63 -14.66 1.09
C GLU A 332 -12.14 -14.90 1.19
N GLU A 333 -12.84 -14.17 2.06
CA GLU A 333 -14.30 -14.24 2.20
C GLU A 333 -15.01 -13.83 0.89
N ARG A 334 -14.54 -12.76 0.23
CA ARG A 334 -15.09 -12.33 -1.05
C ARG A 334 -14.91 -13.39 -2.15
N LEU A 335 -13.73 -14.00 -2.23
CA LEU A 335 -13.47 -15.08 -3.19
C LEU A 335 -14.29 -16.35 -2.88
N ALA A 336 -14.47 -16.67 -1.60
CA ALA A 336 -15.30 -17.80 -1.19
C ALA A 336 -16.78 -17.59 -1.55
N GLU A 337 -17.29 -16.37 -1.38
CA GLU A 337 -18.66 -16.02 -1.77
C GLU A 337 -18.84 -16.03 -3.29
N GLU A 338 -17.88 -15.52 -4.06
CA GLU A 338 -17.88 -15.59 -5.52
C GLU A 338 -17.91 -17.05 -6.03
N LYS A 339 -17.09 -17.93 -5.45
CA LYS A 339 -17.11 -19.37 -5.75
C LYS A 339 -18.47 -20.00 -5.44
N ARG A 340 -19.09 -19.66 -4.30
CA ARG A 340 -20.44 -20.14 -3.94
C ARG A 340 -21.51 -19.65 -4.91
N GLN A 341 -21.42 -18.42 -5.39
CA GLN A 341 -22.36 -17.88 -6.37
C GLN A 341 -22.19 -18.55 -7.73
N ALA A 342 -20.96 -18.76 -8.19
CA ALA A 342 -20.67 -19.49 -9.42
C ALA A 342 -21.18 -20.94 -9.38
N GLU A 343 -21.00 -21.63 -8.25
CA GLU A 343 -21.52 -22.99 -8.05
C GLU A 343 -23.05 -23.03 -8.08
N LYS A 344 -23.72 -22.09 -7.40
CA LYS A 344 -25.18 -21.95 -7.45
C LYS A 344 -25.68 -21.71 -8.88
N GLN A 345 -25.06 -20.80 -9.62
CA GLN A 345 -25.41 -20.52 -11.02
C GLN A 345 -25.23 -21.74 -11.91
N LYS A 346 -24.12 -22.48 -11.74
CA LYS A 346 -23.87 -23.71 -12.50
C LYS A 346 -24.93 -24.77 -12.20
N LYS A 347 -25.30 -24.95 -10.93
CA LYS A 347 -26.36 -25.88 -10.53
C LYS A 347 -27.72 -25.47 -11.10
N GLU A 348 -28.07 -24.18 -11.04
CA GLU A 348 -29.31 -23.67 -11.65
C GLU A 348 -29.33 -23.83 -13.18
N GLN A 349 -28.20 -23.66 -13.85
CA GLN A 349 -28.09 -23.90 -15.30
C GLN A 349 -28.24 -25.39 -15.63
N GLU A 350 -27.65 -26.26 -14.83
CA GLU A 350 -27.79 -27.72 -15.00
C GLU A 350 -29.24 -28.17 -14.75
N ASP A 351 -29.90 -27.63 -13.72
CA ASP A 351 -31.30 -27.92 -13.42
C ASP A 351 -32.22 -27.40 -14.53
N ARG A 352 -31.97 -26.18 -15.05
CA ARG A 352 -32.69 -25.64 -16.23
C ARG A 352 -32.47 -26.49 -17.48
N ALA A 353 -31.24 -26.93 -17.76
CA ALA A 353 -30.94 -27.78 -18.90
C ALA A 353 -31.60 -29.17 -18.79
N LYS A 354 -31.66 -29.74 -17.58
CA LYS A 354 -32.38 -30.99 -17.31
C LYS A 354 -33.90 -30.81 -17.49
N GLU A 355 -34.47 -29.72 -17.01
CA GLU A 355 -35.89 -29.41 -17.18
C GLU A 355 -36.23 -29.20 -18.67
N GLU A 356 -35.41 -28.45 -19.40
CA GLU A 356 -35.58 -28.26 -20.84
C GLU A 356 -35.45 -29.57 -21.63
N ALA A 357 -34.47 -30.42 -21.28
CA ALA A 357 -34.33 -31.74 -21.89
C ALA A 357 -35.58 -32.63 -21.66
N LYS A 358 -36.15 -32.60 -20.44
CA LYS A 358 -37.41 -33.29 -20.15
C LYS A 358 -38.57 -32.74 -20.97
N ARG A 359 -38.69 -31.41 -21.09
CA ARG A 359 -39.73 -30.77 -21.91
C ARG A 359 -39.62 -31.15 -23.39
N ILE A 360 -38.40 -31.21 -23.94
CA ILE A 360 -38.15 -31.65 -25.31
C ILE A 360 -38.51 -33.13 -25.50
N GLU A 361 -38.20 -33.99 -24.52
CA GLU A 361 -38.55 -35.42 -24.58
C GLU A 361 -40.08 -35.64 -24.52
N GLU A 362 -40.77 -34.94 -23.61
CA GLU A 362 -42.23 -34.97 -23.49
C GLU A 362 -42.91 -34.43 -24.75
N GLU A 363 -42.41 -33.35 -25.34
CA GLU A 363 -42.94 -32.82 -26.59
C GLU A 363 -42.73 -33.80 -27.77
N LYS A 364 -41.57 -34.47 -27.83
CA LYS A 364 -41.32 -35.53 -28.83
C LYS A 364 -42.26 -36.71 -28.66
N LYS A 365 -42.52 -37.15 -27.42
CA LYS A 365 -43.51 -38.21 -27.12
C LYS A 365 -44.90 -37.80 -27.56
N ARG A 366 -45.34 -36.58 -27.23
CA ARG A 366 -46.65 -36.05 -27.63
C ARG A 366 -46.80 -35.97 -29.15
N LYS A 367 -45.79 -35.49 -29.88
CA LYS A 367 -45.80 -35.45 -31.36
C LYS A 367 -45.84 -36.85 -31.96
N ALA A 368 -45.10 -37.81 -31.41
CA ALA A 368 -45.12 -39.19 -31.87
C ALA A 368 -46.47 -39.88 -31.61
N GLU A 369 -47.14 -39.58 -30.48
CA GLU A 369 -48.49 -40.07 -30.18
C GLU A 369 -49.53 -39.43 -31.09
N GLU A 370 -49.46 -38.11 -31.33
CA GLU A 370 -50.33 -37.40 -32.26
C GLU A 370 -50.18 -37.93 -33.70
N GLU A 371 -48.95 -38.20 -34.14
CA GLU A 371 -48.69 -38.78 -35.47
C GLU A 371 -49.21 -40.21 -35.58
N LYS A 372 -49.04 -41.04 -34.55
CA LYS A 372 -49.67 -42.38 -34.49
C LYS A 372 -51.19 -42.30 -34.54
N ALA A 373 -51.79 -41.34 -33.83
CA ALA A 373 -53.24 -41.13 -33.85
C ALA A 373 -53.73 -40.68 -35.23
N ARG A 374 -53.00 -39.78 -35.90
CA ARG A 374 -53.28 -39.37 -37.30
C ARG A 374 -53.19 -40.54 -38.27
N GLN A 375 -52.12 -41.35 -38.20
CA GLN A 375 -51.98 -42.54 -39.05
C GLN A 375 -53.08 -43.57 -38.79
N ALA A 376 -53.52 -43.75 -37.54
CA ALA A 376 -54.64 -44.64 -37.22
C ALA A 376 -55.97 -44.10 -37.79
N ALA A 377 -56.24 -42.80 -37.64
CA ALA A 377 -57.41 -42.16 -38.21
C ALA A 377 -57.43 -42.22 -39.75
N GLU A 378 -56.27 -42.01 -40.39
CA GLU A 378 -56.12 -42.14 -41.84
C GLU A 378 -56.38 -43.57 -42.32
N LYS A 379 -55.87 -44.60 -41.61
CA LYS A 379 -56.17 -46.00 -41.93
C LYS A 379 -57.65 -46.34 -41.78
N VAL A 380 -58.33 -45.79 -40.76
CA VAL A 380 -59.78 -45.97 -40.59
C VAL A 380 -60.53 -45.29 -41.74
N ALA A 381 -60.15 -44.06 -42.10
CA ALA A 381 -60.75 -43.35 -43.23
C ALA A 381 -60.48 -44.05 -44.57
N GLU A 382 -59.31 -44.65 -44.77
CA GLU A 382 -58.99 -45.43 -45.97
C GLU A 382 -59.76 -46.76 -46.01
N GLU A 383 -59.92 -47.46 -44.88
CA GLU A 383 -60.79 -48.64 -44.81
C GLU A 383 -62.26 -48.27 -45.04
N GLU A 384 -62.75 -47.18 -44.47
CA GLU A 384 -64.11 -46.70 -44.68
C GLU A 384 -64.32 -46.26 -46.13
N ALA A 385 -63.35 -45.56 -46.74
CA ALA A 385 -63.36 -45.24 -48.16
C ALA A 385 -63.34 -46.51 -49.03
N LYS A 386 -62.55 -47.53 -48.67
CA LYS A 386 -62.57 -48.84 -49.34
C LYS A 386 -63.90 -49.57 -49.16
N ARG A 387 -64.56 -49.45 -48.00
CA ARG A 387 -65.90 -50.00 -47.77
C ARG A 387 -66.94 -49.26 -48.58
N VAL A 388 -66.90 -47.92 -48.63
CA VAL A 388 -67.80 -47.11 -49.47
C VAL A 388 -67.54 -47.38 -50.95
N VAL A 389 -66.30 -47.58 -51.40
CA VAL A 389 -65.98 -47.96 -52.78
C VAL A 389 -66.40 -49.41 -53.07
N ALA A 390 -66.24 -50.34 -52.12
CA ALA A 390 -66.70 -51.72 -52.28
C ALA A 390 -68.23 -51.84 -52.23
N GLU A 391 -68.89 -51.00 -51.44
CA GLU A 391 -70.34 -50.88 -51.37
C GLU A 391 -70.88 -50.20 -52.61
N LYS A 392 -70.28 -49.09 -53.06
CA LYS A 392 -70.57 -48.51 -54.38
C LYS A 392 -70.23 -49.43 -55.54
N ALA A 393 -69.23 -50.31 -55.41
CA ALA A 393 -68.93 -51.33 -56.41
C ALA A 393 -69.94 -52.50 -56.35
N LYS A 394 -70.52 -52.79 -55.19
CA LYS A 394 -71.63 -53.74 -55.05
C LYS A 394 -72.94 -53.14 -55.55
N GLU A 395 -73.26 -51.90 -55.22
CA GLU A 395 -74.37 -51.14 -55.81
C GLU A 395 -74.16 -50.95 -57.31
N ALA A 396 -72.95 -50.66 -57.78
CA ALA A 396 -72.64 -50.59 -59.21
C ALA A 396 -72.64 -51.97 -59.88
N ALA A 397 -72.36 -53.06 -59.17
CA ALA A 397 -72.49 -54.42 -59.69
C ALA A 397 -73.94 -54.93 -59.64
N GLU A 398 -74.76 -54.43 -58.72
CA GLU A 398 -76.19 -54.71 -58.60
C GLU A 398 -76.97 -53.88 -59.61
N SER A 399 -76.70 -52.58 -59.72
CA SER A 399 -77.18 -51.74 -60.81
C SER A 399 -76.57 -52.14 -62.15
N ALA A 400 -75.33 -52.63 -62.27
CA ALA A 400 -74.86 -53.26 -63.52
C ALA A 400 -75.48 -54.64 -63.77
N ARG A 401 -76.01 -55.36 -62.77
CA ARG A 401 -76.82 -56.58 -62.98
C ARG A 401 -78.26 -56.23 -63.36
N GLU A 402 -78.80 -55.16 -62.82
CA GLU A 402 -80.14 -54.62 -63.15
C GLU A 402 -80.12 -53.87 -64.50
N GLU A 403 -78.98 -53.28 -64.84
CA GLU A 403 -78.70 -52.56 -66.06
C GLU A 403 -78.08 -53.46 -67.13
N GLN A 404 -77.44 -54.61 -66.81
CA GLN A 404 -77.25 -55.71 -67.78
C GLN A 404 -78.56 -56.47 -68.05
N ALA A 405 -79.54 -56.43 -67.12
CA ALA A 405 -80.91 -56.88 -67.38
C ALA A 405 -81.75 -55.86 -68.18
N ARG A 406 -81.44 -54.56 -68.12
CA ARG A 406 -82.13 -53.50 -68.90
C ARG A 406 -81.42 -53.09 -70.22
N GLN A 407 -80.09 -53.20 -70.31
CA GLN A 407 -79.29 -52.86 -71.50
C GLN A 407 -79.03 -54.05 -72.44
N ALA A 408 -79.58 -55.23 -72.13
CA ALA A 408 -79.84 -56.27 -73.13
C ALA A 408 -81.05 -55.96 -74.03
N ALA A 409 -81.81 -54.88 -73.74
CA ALA A 409 -83.02 -54.48 -74.48
C ALA A 409 -82.90 -53.17 -75.29
N GLU A 410 -81.88 -52.33 -75.13
CA GLU A 410 -81.76 -51.10 -75.95
C GLU A 410 -80.38 -50.89 -76.58
N LYS A 411 -80.11 -51.76 -77.57
CA LYS A 411 -79.24 -51.46 -78.70
C LYS A 411 -79.87 -50.34 -79.55
N ALA A 412 -79.34 -49.12 -79.51
CA ALA A 412 -79.33 -48.21 -80.67
C ALA A 412 -78.66 -46.84 -80.38
N LYS A 413 -77.57 -46.59 -81.12
CA LYS A 413 -77.24 -45.33 -81.83
C LYS A 413 -76.50 -44.18 -81.08
N LYS A 414 -75.27 -43.95 -81.58
CA LYS A 414 -74.66 -42.67 -82.06
C LYS A 414 -74.13 -41.69 -80.97
N LYS A 415 -72.80 -41.46 -80.88
CA LYS A 415 -71.88 -40.60 -81.66
C LYS A 415 -71.82 -39.11 -81.18
N LYS A 416 -70.57 -38.67 -80.87
CA LYS A 416 -69.94 -37.33 -81.06
C LYS A 416 -70.41 -36.17 -80.15
N ASP A 417 -69.65 -35.14 -79.76
CA ASP A 417 -68.31 -34.58 -80.07
C ASP A 417 -67.92 -33.59 -78.93
N GLY A 418 -66.64 -33.15 -78.88
CA GLY A 418 -66.19 -31.83 -78.38
C GLY A 418 -65.48 -31.83 -77.01
N ALA A 419 -64.20 -31.50 -76.81
CA ALA A 419 -63.32 -30.40 -77.24
C ALA A 419 -62.95 -29.49 -76.04
N VAL A 420 -61.74 -28.88 -76.12
CA VAL A 420 -61.22 -27.71 -75.37
C VAL A 420 -60.26 -27.99 -74.18
N SER A 421 -58.95 -27.81 -74.44
CA SER A 421 -57.87 -27.43 -73.48
C SER A 421 -58.03 -25.95 -73.02
N PRO A 422 -57.14 -25.23 -72.29
CA PRO A 422 -55.87 -25.54 -71.60
C PRO A 422 -55.67 -24.78 -70.24
N ALA A 423 -54.42 -24.72 -69.75
CA ALA A 423 -53.76 -23.67 -68.93
C ALA A 423 -53.68 -23.87 -67.39
N LEU A 424 -52.48 -23.90 -66.76
CA LEU A 424 -51.45 -22.84 -66.52
C LEU A 424 -51.89 -21.79 -65.48
N MET A 425 -51.17 -21.71 -64.34
CA MET A 425 -50.98 -20.59 -63.37
C MET A 425 -50.40 -21.22 -62.07
N HIS A 426 -49.45 -20.72 -61.29
CA HIS A 426 -48.52 -19.59 -61.35
C HIS A 426 -47.48 -19.77 -60.21
N ILE A 427 -46.20 -19.50 -60.50
CA ILE A 427 -45.07 -19.26 -59.58
C ILE A 427 -45.21 -17.84 -58.94
N PRO A 428 -44.75 -17.57 -57.69
CA PRO A 428 -43.41 -16.97 -57.39
C PRO A 428 -42.79 -17.46 -56.05
N LEU A 429 -41.48 -17.60 -55.78
CA LEU A 429 -40.21 -17.15 -56.38
C LEU A 429 -40.20 -15.69 -56.86
N ILE A 430 -40.18 -14.76 -55.89
CA ILE A 430 -39.66 -13.37 -55.92
C ILE A 430 -39.48 -13.00 -54.43
N LEU A 431 -38.25 -12.88 -53.93
CA LEU A 431 -37.48 -11.63 -53.93
C LEU A 431 -38.11 -10.56 -53.01
N LEU A 432 -37.64 -10.56 -51.77
CA LEU A 432 -37.70 -9.45 -50.81
C LEU A 432 -36.45 -9.67 -49.93
N VAL A 433 -35.23 -9.28 -50.30
CA VAL A 433 -34.73 -7.98 -50.81
C VAL A 433 -35.12 -6.80 -49.91
N LEU A 434 -35.47 -7.07 -48.66
CA LEU A 434 -35.74 -6.11 -47.59
C LEU A 434 -35.70 -6.98 -46.31
N LEU A 435 -34.65 -7.07 -45.49
CA LEU A 435 -33.73 -6.09 -44.95
C LEU A 435 -32.32 -6.73 -44.94
N LEU A 436 -31.29 -6.22 -45.61
CA LEU A 436 -30.63 -4.94 -45.32
C LEU A 436 -30.28 -4.74 -43.82
N CYS A 437 -29.62 -5.72 -43.19
CA CYS A 437 -28.80 -5.49 -42.00
C CYS A 437 -27.40 -6.13 -42.12
N VAL A 438 -26.92 -6.35 -43.35
CA VAL A 438 -25.52 -6.70 -43.62
C VAL A 438 -24.88 -5.53 -44.37
N LEU A 439 -24.90 -4.34 -43.79
CA LEU A 439 -24.11 -3.18 -44.22
C LEU A 439 -24.28 -2.03 -43.21
N GLY A 440 -23.30 -1.89 -42.32
CA GLY A 440 -23.18 -0.80 -41.34
C GLY A 440 -22.51 -1.35 -40.06
N SER A 441 -21.29 -1.02 -39.68
CA SER A 441 -20.41 0.06 -40.13
C SER A 441 -18.97 -0.31 -39.77
N THR A 442 -18.11 -0.37 -40.77
CA THR A 442 -16.73 0.08 -40.62
C THR A 442 -16.72 1.60 -40.66
N LEU A 443 -15.76 2.19 -39.93
CA LEU A 443 -15.50 3.63 -39.75
C LEU A 443 -16.38 4.34 -38.71
N VAL A 444 -15.77 4.76 -37.60
CA VAL A 444 -15.49 6.17 -37.27
C VAL A 444 -14.62 6.21 -35.98
N CYS A 445 -13.50 6.93 -36.10
CA CYS A 445 -12.58 7.46 -35.07
C CYS A 445 -11.71 6.48 -34.26
#